data_AF-A0AAW4BHZ9-F1
#
_entry.id   AF-A0AAW4BHZ9-F1
#
_cell.length_a   1.000
_cell.length_b   1.000
_cell.length_c   1.000
_cell.angle_alpha   90.00
_cell.angle_beta   90.00
_cell.angle_gamma   90.00
#
_symmetry.space_group_name_H-M   'P 1'
#
loop_
_entity.id
_entity.type
_entity.pdbx_description
1 polymer ?
#
loop_
_entity_poly.entity_id
_entity_poly.type
_entity_poly.pdbx_seq_one_letter_code
_entity_poly.pdbx_strand_id
1 'polypeptide(L)'
;LDVSGSMAWEAGNGKTRLQVMKESAVQLLDQYQAIGQTQVQLLLFNATASPYHNGSSYWMTVEQAKNYIMGLTAHGGTDYDHAIELAQNQWSGLGYGEPLSGASNVSYFLSDGVPEGYDWKNGVKNFNTIEKDELDSWVSHLQENKITSLAYGMGNNVPQGELDKVAYDGHLNVDTGSIVVSDVTQLPPILLQSVIQPIGGNILVPVDGYGMGADGGVIASITISDVTYLFDGQSISVMGTSSSLTHSFDPTTNTLSIYINDKHSLIIDLDDGSYQFFGATISSDTQLVFDYTLKDNDGDTSSSSLTFVVGHDIKAEGNSIDSIQLYDTTTSNQKVQWSTSGAGSSSVTYHDHAEKGLVVDVGDGGDYVYLGKGDDIIYLGDSHVDGLDNHTQAHLKEMAASDLLDRFGTGLDGSWLQDANNEDSALNIPGASNAYVDIAHGGGGDDRIFGQGGTDLLFGGSGNDHIYGGEGNDGLRGGTGNDILDGGTGNDVLIGGLGNDILTGG
;
A
#
# COMPACT_ATOMS: atom_id res chain seq x y z
N LEU A 1 0.15 -25.36 -2.94
CA LEU A 1 -1.15 -25.00 -3.56
C LEU A 1 -1.98 -26.27 -3.73
N ASP A 2 -3.17 -26.28 -3.15
CA ASP A 2 -4.13 -27.35 -3.35
C ASP A 2 -4.69 -27.33 -4.78
N VAL A 3 -4.64 -28.48 -5.45
CA VAL A 3 -5.23 -28.71 -6.77
C VAL A 3 -6.15 -29.93 -6.75
N SER A 4 -6.66 -30.30 -5.57
CA SER A 4 -7.62 -31.36 -5.35
C SER A 4 -8.92 -31.16 -6.14
N GLY A 5 -9.73 -32.21 -6.24
CA GLY A 5 -11.01 -32.15 -6.95
C GLY A 5 -12.01 -31.17 -6.35
N SER A 6 -11.95 -30.88 -5.04
CA SER A 6 -12.83 -29.89 -4.38
C SER A 6 -12.58 -28.47 -4.87
N MET A 7 -11.35 -28.16 -5.29
CA MET A 7 -11.01 -26.86 -5.87
C MET A 7 -11.79 -26.55 -7.18
N ALA A 8 -12.41 -27.55 -7.81
CA ALA A 8 -13.31 -27.35 -8.96
C ALA A 8 -14.70 -26.80 -8.59
N TRP A 9 -15.03 -26.74 -7.29
CA TRP A 9 -16.35 -26.27 -6.83
C TRP A 9 -16.51 -24.77 -7.03
N GLU A 10 -17.76 -24.33 -7.09
CA GLU A 10 -18.13 -22.92 -7.21
C GLU A 10 -17.66 -22.10 -6.01
N ALA A 11 -17.10 -20.92 -6.28
CA ALA A 11 -16.70 -19.94 -5.28
C ALA A 11 -17.82 -18.93 -4.95
N GLY A 12 -18.90 -18.89 -5.74
CA GLY A 12 -20.06 -18.00 -5.52
C GLY A 12 -20.11 -16.76 -6.41
N ASN A 13 -19.08 -16.51 -7.23
CA ASN A 13 -19.00 -15.40 -8.18
C ASN A 13 -18.91 -15.86 -9.66
N GLY A 14 -19.35 -17.09 -9.96
CA GLY A 14 -19.24 -17.70 -11.28
C GLY A 14 -17.84 -18.19 -11.64
N LYS A 15 -16.92 -18.19 -10.67
CA LYS A 15 -15.60 -18.83 -10.76
C LYS A 15 -15.56 -20.07 -9.86
N THR A 16 -14.66 -20.99 -10.20
CA THR A 16 -14.25 -22.08 -9.31
C THR A 16 -13.33 -21.57 -8.20
N ARG A 17 -13.25 -22.29 -7.08
CA ARG A 17 -12.30 -22.00 -5.99
C ARG A 17 -10.85 -21.98 -6.49
N LEU A 18 -10.50 -22.90 -7.40
CA LEU A 18 -9.20 -22.92 -8.06
C LEU A 18 -8.91 -21.62 -8.82
N GLN A 19 -9.88 -21.08 -9.54
CA GLN A 19 -9.69 -19.82 -10.26
C GLN A 19 -9.45 -18.66 -9.30
N VAL A 20 -10.20 -18.58 -8.20
CA VAL A 20 -9.99 -17.53 -7.19
C VAL A 20 -8.62 -17.68 -6.51
N MET A 21 -8.21 -18.90 -6.14
CA MET A 21 -6.87 -19.14 -5.57
C MET A 21 -5.76 -18.76 -6.56
N LYS A 22 -5.89 -19.09 -7.84
CA LYS A 22 -4.91 -18.71 -8.88
C LYS A 22 -4.76 -17.20 -8.97
N GLU A 23 -5.87 -16.48 -9.04
CA GLU A 23 -5.88 -15.02 -9.10
C GLU A 23 -5.24 -14.41 -7.84
N SER A 24 -5.58 -14.95 -6.66
CA SER A 24 -5.01 -14.51 -5.38
C SER A 24 -3.49 -14.72 -5.33
N ALA A 25 -3.01 -15.91 -5.73
CA ALA A 25 -1.60 -16.24 -5.74
C ALA A 25 -0.81 -15.39 -6.75
N VAL A 26 -1.38 -15.10 -7.93
CA VAL A 26 -0.75 -14.20 -8.90
C VAL A 26 -0.61 -12.79 -8.34
N GLN A 27 -1.66 -12.24 -7.73
CA GLN A 27 -1.63 -10.90 -7.14
C GLN A 27 -0.62 -10.79 -5.99
N LEU A 28 -0.56 -11.82 -5.13
CA LEU A 28 0.44 -11.91 -4.07
C LEU A 28 1.87 -11.85 -4.63
N LEU A 29 2.15 -12.61 -5.70
CA LEU A 29 3.47 -12.61 -6.33
C LEU A 29 3.81 -11.26 -6.97
N ASP A 30 2.83 -10.55 -7.53
CA ASP A 30 3.04 -9.20 -8.07
C ASP A 30 3.47 -8.21 -6.98
N GLN A 31 2.89 -8.30 -5.77
CA GLN A 31 3.32 -7.46 -4.64
C GLN A 31 4.74 -7.78 -4.19
N TYR A 32 5.09 -9.07 -4.06
CA TYR A 32 6.46 -9.46 -3.73
C TYR A 32 7.47 -9.01 -4.79
N GLN A 33 7.09 -9.01 -6.07
CA GLN A 33 7.93 -8.51 -7.15
C GLN A 33 8.14 -6.99 -7.07
N ALA A 34 7.13 -6.24 -6.63
CA ALA A 34 7.20 -4.79 -6.50
C ALA A 34 8.14 -4.34 -5.37
N ILE A 35 8.23 -5.11 -4.28
CA ILE A 35 9.06 -4.76 -3.11
C ILE A 35 10.52 -5.27 -3.21
N GLY A 36 10.84 -6.15 -4.15
CA GLY A 36 12.20 -6.66 -4.30
C GLY A 36 12.40 -7.84 -5.24
N GLN A 37 13.63 -8.36 -5.25
CA GLN A 37 13.99 -9.54 -6.05
C GLN A 37 13.36 -10.81 -5.46
N THR A 38 12.30 -11.29 -6.12
CA THR A 38 11.55 -12.46 -5.67
C THR A 38 11.84 -13.70 -6.53
N GLN A 39 12.06 -14.83 -5.87
CA GLN A 39 12.13 -16.16 -6.48
C GLN A 39 11.08 -17.07 -5.84
N VAL A 40 10.49 -17.95 -6.64
CA VAL A 40 9.34 -18.76 -6.24
C VAL A 40 9.65 -20.24 -6.38
N GLN A 41 9.45 -21.01 -5.31
CA GLN A 41 9.25 -22.46 -5.39
C GLN A 41 7.74 -22.74 -5.39
N LEU A 42 7.32 -23.70 -6.20
CA LEU A 42 5.91 -24.05 -6.29
C LEU A 42 5.71 -25.54 -6.05
N LEU A 43 4.88 -25.83 -5.06
CA LEU A 43 4.41 -27.18 -4.75
C LEU A 43 2.91 -27.28 -4.96
N LEU A 44 2.49 -28.32 -5.65
CA LEU A 44 1.09 -28.66 -5.84
C LEU A 44 0.78 -29.91 -5.03
N PHE A 45 -0.42 -29.99 -4.48
CA PHE A 45 -0.87 -31.23 -3.85
C PHE A 45 -2.32 -31.52 -4.17
N ASN A 46 -2.60 -32.82 -4.29
CA ASN A 46 -3.94 -33.39 -4.32
C ASN A 46 -3.93 -34.70 -3.53
N ALA A 47 -4.20 -35.86 -4.16
CA ALA A 47 -3.94 -37.17 -3.55
C ALA A 47 -2.44 -37.48 -3.45
N THR A 48 -1.58 -36.68 -4.10
CA THR A 48 -0.13 -36.73 -3.97
C THR A 48 0.45 -35.33 -4.13
N ALA A 49 1.51 -35.00 -3.40
CA ALA A 49 2.26 -33.77 -3.60
C ALA A 49 3.26 -33.89 -4.76
N SER A 50 3.49 -32.80 -5.48
CA SER A 50 4.46 -32.73 -6.57
C SER A 50 5.07 -31.32 -6.66
N PRO A 51 6.41 -31.20 -6.84
CA PRO A 51 7.03 -29.92 -7.07
C PRO A 51 6.93 -29.56 -8.56
N TYR A 52 6.82 -28.27 -8.86
CA TYR A 52 7.03 -27.79 -10.21
C TYR A 52 8.47 -27.31 -10.40
N HIS A 53 9.02 -27.59 -11.58
CA HIS A 53 10.34 -27.13 -11.99
C HIS A 53 10.31 -26.62 -13.42
N ASN A 54 11.11 -25.59 -13.69
CA ASN A 54 11.30 -25.07 -15.04
C ASN A 54 12.69 -25.46 -15.54
N GLY A 55 12.72 -26.42 -16.47
CA GLY A 55 13.98 -27.06 -16.89
C GLY A 55 14.63 -27.79 -15.70
N SER A 56 15.83 -27.37 -15.31
CA SER A 56 16.55 -27.91 -14.16
C SER A 56 16.44 -27.07 -12.88
N SER A 57 15.67 -25.97 -12.89
CA SER A 57 15.53 -25.07 -11.75
C SER A 57 14.20 -25.25 -11.04
N TYR A 58 14.24 -25.34 -9.71
CA TYR A 58 13.07 -25.33 -8.83
C TYR A 58 12.75 -23.92 -8.33
N TRP A 59 13.75 -23.02 -8.34
CA TRP A 59 13.55 -21.59 -8.14
C TRP A 59 13.19 -20.94 -9.47
N MET A 60 12.05 -20.26 -9.49
CA MET A 60 11.51 -19.61 -10.68
C MET A 60 11.42 -18.10 -10.49
N THR A 61 11.49 -17.38 -11.61
CA THR A 61 11.04 -15.99 -11.61
C THR A 61 9.54 -15.92 -11.33
N VAL A 62 9.08 -14.78 -10.80
CA VAL A 62 7.66 -14.50 -10.59
C VAL A 62 6.83 -14.75 -11.85
N GLU A 63 7.32 -14.28 -13.01
CA GLU A 63 6.64 -14.46 -14.29
C GLU A 63 6.49 -15.95 -14.69
N GLN A 64 7.51 -16.78 -14.45
CA GLN A 64 7.43 -18.22 -14.72
C GLN A 64 6.41 -18.91 -13.80
N ALA A 65 6.41 -18.57 -12.51
CA ALA A 65 5.47 -19.12 -11.55
C ALA A 65 4.02 -18.73 -11.89
N LYS A 66 3.76 -17.45 -12.22
CA LYS A 66 2.45 -16.95 -12.65
C LYS A 66 1.91 -17.72 -13.85
N ASN A 67 2.73 -17.87 -14.89
CA ASN A 67 2.36 -18.59 -16.10
C ASN A 67 1.93 -20.04 -15.82
N TYR A 68 2.64 -20.72 -14.91
CA TYR A 68 2.29 -22.08 -14.54
C TYR A 68 1.04 -22.16 -13.66
N ILE A 69 0.91 -21.28 -12.65
CA ILE A 69 -0.26 -21.19 -11.77
C ILE A 69 -1.55 -21.03 -12.60
N MET A 70 -1.53 -20.20 -13.63
CA MET A 70 -2.71 -19.99 -14.48
C MET A 70 -3.13 -21.25 -15.24
N GLY A 71 -2.20 -22.18 -15.50
CA GLY A 71 -2.45 -23.45 -16.18
C GLY A 71 -2.99 -24.60 -15.30
N LEU A 72 -3.07 -24.43 -13.98
CA LEU A 72 -3.43 -25.54 -13.07
C LEU A 72 -4.85 -26.07 -13.29
N THR A 73 -5.09 -27.34 -12.95
CA THR A 73 -6.42 -27.96 -13.03
C THR A 73 -6.72 -28.78 -11.78
N ALA A 74 -7.98 -28.76 -11.36
CA ALA A 74 -8.44 -29.45 -10.16
C ALA A 74 -8.68 -30.94 -10.44
N HIS A 75 -8.12 -31.82 -9.61
CA HIS A 75 -8.27 -33.27 -9.69
C HIS A 75 -7.74 -33.97 -8.44
N GLY A 76 -8.22 -35.19 -8.16
CA GLY A 76 -7.70 -36.02 -7.06
C GLY A 76 -8.30 -35.67 -5.69
N GLY A 77 -7.69 -36.23 -4.64
CA GLY A 77 -8.03 -35.99 -3.23
C GLY A 77 -7.20 -34.87 -2.62
N THR A 78 -7.04 -34.85 -1.30
CA THR A 78 -6.28 -33.86 -0.54
C THR A 78 -5.35 -34.58 0.44
N ASP A 79 -4.08 -34.16 0.52
CA ASP A 79 -3.00 -34.86 1.20
C ASP A 79 -2.05 -33.83 1.83
N TYR A 80 -2.23 -33.53 3.13
CA TYR A 80 -1.55 -32.41 3.79
C TYR A 80 -0.17 -32.78 4.29
N ASP A 81 -0.02 -33.95 4.90
CA ASP A 81 1.24 -34.51 5.39
C ASP A 81 2.28 -34.62 4.27
N HIS A 82 1.91 -35.18 3.12
CA HIS A 82 2.81 -35.31 1.99
C HIS A 82 3.17 -33.95 1.39
N ALA A 83 2.25 -32.98 1.44
CA ALA A 83 2.51 -31.62 0.99
C ALA A 83 3.58 -30.92 1.85
N ILE A 84 3.50 -31.01 3.18
CA ILE A 84 4.49 -30.41 4.08
C ILE A 84 5.83 -31.19 4.07
N GLU A 85 5.78 -32.52 3.97
CA GLU A 85 6.98 -33.35 3.83
C GLU A 85 7.74 -32.97 2.56
N LEU A 86 7.02 -32.86 1.44
CA LEU A 86 7.64 -32.51 0.18
C LEU A 86 8.19 -31.08 0.22
N ALA A 87 7.47 -30.12 0.81
CA ALA A 87 7.95 -28.75 0.98
C ALA A 87 9.30 -28.70 1.72
N GLN A 88 9.39 -29.41 2.85
CA GLN A 88 10.63 -29.55 3.62
C GLN A 88 11.76 -30.20 2.79
N ASN A 89 11.45 -31.28 2.06
CA ASN A 89 12.44 -32.00 1.25
C ASN A 89 12.96 -31.17 0.07
N GLN A 90 12.11 -30.37 -0.56
CA GLN A 90 12.52 -29.48 -1.64
C GLN A 90 13.43 -28.36 -1.14
N TRP A 91 13.08 -27.76 0.01
CA TRP A 91 13.88 -26.71 0.62
C TRP A 91 15.28 -27.18 1.04
N SER A 92 15.36 -28.34 1.68
CA SER A 92 16.61 -28.87 2.28
C SER A 92 17.64 -29.38 1.26
N GLY A 93 17.41 -29.18 -0.05
CA GLY A 93 18.35 -29.58 -1.10
C GLY A 93 18.32 -31.08 -1.43
N LEU A 94 17.55 -31.89 -0.69
CA LEU A 94 17.36 -33.33 -0.98
C LEU A 94 16.66 -33.59 -2.33
N GLY A 95 16.11 -32.53 -2.97
CA GLY A 95 15.37 -32.56 -4.23
C GLY A 95 15.78 -31.55 -5.32
N TYR A 96 16.98 -30.96 -5.26
CA TYR A 96 17.53 -29.94 -6.21
C TYR A 96 17.06 -28.47 -6.03
N GLY A 97 16.57 -28.09 -4.86
CA GLY A 97 16.13 -26.72 -4.53
C GLY A 97 16.95 -26.05 -3.42
N GLU A 98 18.29 -26.06 -3.50
CA GLU A 98 19.18 -25.45 -2.49
C GLU A 98 18.69 -24.05 -2.05
N PRO A 99 18.74 -23.73 -0.74
CA PRO A 99 18.31 -22.43 -0.23
C PRO A 99 19.09 -21.27 -0.87
N LEU A 100 18.40 -20.17 -1.16
CA LEU A 100 19.03 -18.97 -1.67
C LEU A 100 19.79 -18.25 -0.56
N SER A 101 21.07 -17.94 -0.81
CA SER A 101 21.91 -17.22 0.15
C SER A 101 21.41 -15.78 0.34
N GLY A 102 21.11 -15.40 1.58
CA GLY A 102 20.69 -14.04 1.93
C GLY A 102 19.21 -13.71 1.67
N ALA A 103 18.40 -14.71 1.29
CA ALA A 103 16.97 -14.52 1.10
C ALA A 103 16.18 -14.60 2.43
N SER A 104 15.15 -13.75 2.54
CA SER A 104 14.07 -13.89 3.52
C SER A 104 12.99 -14.81 2.95
N ASN A 105 12.38 -15.64 3.79
CA ASN A 105 11.60 -16.78 3.32
C ASN A 105 10.22 -16.81 3.97
N VAL A 106 9.21 -16.99 3.13
CA VAL A 106 7.80 -17.10 3.51
C VAL A 106 7.18 -18.27 2.73
N SER A 107 6.32 -19.03 3.39
CA SER A 107 5.58 -20.15 2.81
C SER A 107 4.09 -19.87 2.85
N TYR A 108 3.40 -20.21 1.75
CA TYR A 108 1.95 -20.06 1.63
C TYR A 108 1.30 -21.41 1.34
N PHE A 109 0.47 -21.86 2.28
CA PHE A 109 -0.33 -23.07 2.15
C PHE A 109 -1.80 -22.72 1.91
N LEU A 110 -2.28 -22.91 0.68
CA LEU A 110 -3.66 -22.59 0.29
C LEU A 110 -4.43 -23.89 0.01
N SER A 111 -5.56 -24.10 0.68
CA SER A 111 -6.39 -25.30 0.50
C SER A 111 -7.88 -25.09 0.75
N ASP A 112 -8.72 -25.80 0.01
CA ASP A 112 -10.16 -25.94 0.30
C ASP A 112 -10.54 -27.37 0.74
N GLY A 113 -9.58 -28.28 0.65
CA GLY A 113 -9.80 -29.70 0.77
C GLY A 113 -9.75 -30.20 2.21
N VAL A 114 -10.37 -31.35 2.42
CA VAL A 114 -10.31 -32.11 3.67
C VAL A 114 -9.32 -33.27 3.45
N PRO A 115 -8.23 -33.39 4.22
CA PRO A 115 -7.30 -34.50 4.10
C PRO A 115 -7.99 -35.79 4.57
N GLU A 116 -8.56 -36.53 3.62
CA GLU A 116 -9.22 -37.81 3.86
C GLU A 116 -8.44 -38.95 3.21
N GLY A 117 -8.24 -40.02 3.97
CA GLY A 117 -7.62 -41.24 3.45
C GLY A 117 -6.31 -41.56 4.15
N TYR A 118 -5.48 -42.29 3.43
CA TYR A 118 -4.14 -42.67 3.85
C TYR A 118 -3.37 -43.17 2.64
N ASP A 119 -2.05 -43.07 2.72
CA ASP A 119 -1.12 -43.75 1.85
C ASP A 119 -0.27 -44.78 2.63
N TRP A 120 0.65 -45.44 1.91
CA TRP A 120 1.52 -46.46 2.49
C TRP A 120 2.97 -45.99 2.44
N LYS A 121 3.50 -45.59 3.59
CA LYS A 121 4.87 -45.16 3.76
C LYS A 121 5.68 -46.26 4.43
N ASN A 122 6.64 -46.83 3.71
CA ASN A 122 7.47 -47.94 4.19
C ASN A 122 6.67 -49.15 4.76
N GLY A 123 5.49 -49.41 4.20
CA GLY A 123 4.61 -50.50 4.65
C GLY A 123 3.78 -50.19 5.91
N VAL A 124 3.86 -48.96 6.43
CA VAL A 124 3.03 -48.44 7.52
C VAL A 124 1.97 -47.54 6.92
N LYS A 125 0.77 -47.59 7.51
CA LYS A 125 -0.33 -46.70 7.14
C LYS A 125 0.00 -45.28 7.59
N ASN A 126 -0.04 -44.33 6.67
CA ASN A 126 0.28 -42.92 6.91
C ASN A 126 -0.93 -42.09 6.46
N PHE A 127 -1.53 -41.34 7.38
CA PHE A 127 -2.80 -40.67 7.08
C PHE A 127 -2.53 -39.35 6.36
N ASN A 128 -3.50 -38.91 5.56
CA ASN A 128 -3.38 -37.64 4.84
C ASN A 128 -3.39 -36.41 5.78
N THR A 129 -3.75 -36.61 7.06
CA THR A 129 -3.71 -35.61 8.14
C THR A 129 -2.29 -35.42 8.65
N ILE A 130 -2.01 -34.32 9.35
CA ILE A 130 -0.66 -34.09 9.88
C ILE A 130 -0.51 -34.77 11.24
N GLU A 131 0.32 -35.82 11.29
CA GLU A 131 0.66 -36.54 12.51
C GLU A 131 1.72 -35.83 13.37
N LYS A 132 1.91 -36.27 14.61
CA LYS A 132 2.73 -35.56 15.61
C LYS A 132 4.20 -35.48 15.21
N ASP A 133 4.75 -36.55 14.67
CA ASP A 133 6.14 -36.62 14.21
C ASP A 133 6.39 -35.77 12.96
N GLU A 134 5.39 -35.67 12.08
CA GLU A 134 5.43 -34.82 10.89
C GLU A 134 5.34 -33.34 11.25
N LEU A 135 4.43 -33.00 12.18
CA LEU A 135 4.34 -31.66 12.76
C LEU A 135 5.66 -31.25 13.43
N ASP A 136 6.27 -32.14 14.22
CA ASP A 136 7.55 -31.85 14.88
C ASP A 136 8.66 -31.60 13.86
N SER A 137 8.68 -32.38 12.77
CA SER A 137 9.62 -32.19 11.66
C SER A 137 9.40 -30.86 10.96
N TRP A 138 8.14 -30.53 10.64
CA TRP A 138 7.76 -29.29 9.97
C TRP A 138 8.11 -28.05 10.81
N VAL A 139 7.74 -28.04 12.10
CA VAL A 139 8.07 -26.94 13.01
C VAL A 139 9.58 -26.79 13.15
N SER A 140 10.32 -27.89 13.34
CA SER A 140 11.79 -27.83 13.43
C SER A 140 12.40 -27.24 12.15
N HIS A 141 11.90 -27.65 10.98
CA HIS A 141 12.32 -27.11 9.70
C HIS A 141 12.08 -25.60 9.59
N LEU A 142 10.88 -25.12 9.94
CA LEU A 142 10.56 -23.69 9.89
C LEU A 142 11.44 -22.87 10.85
N GLN A 143 11.66 -23.36 12.07
CA GLN A 143 12.52 -22.71 13.07
C GLN A 143 13.98 -22.62 12.61
N GLU A 144 14.55 -23.74 12.15
CA GLU A 144 15.94 -23.80 11.71
C GLU A 144 16.23 -22.88 10.52
N ASN A 145 15.23 -22.69 9.65
CA ASN A 145 15.35 -21.90 8.43
C ASN A 145 14.72 -20.51 8.53
N LYS A 146 14.17 -20.14 9.70
CA LYS A 146 13.49 -18.87 9.96
C LYS A 146 12.41 -18.54 8.92
N ILE A 147 11.57 -19.53 8.61
CA ILE A 147 10.51 -19.41 7.62
C ILE A 147 9.20 -19.09 8.33
N THR A 148 8.50 -18.05 7.89
CA THR A 148 7.11 -17.81 8.29
C THR A 148 6.19 -18.59 7.36
N SER A 149 5.47 -19.57 7.89
CA SER A 149 4.47 -20.34 7.13
C SER A 149 3.07 -19.85 7.45
N LEU A 150 2.36 -19.40 6.42
CA LEU A 150 0.99 -18.92 6.50
C LEU A 150 0.07 -19.95 5.83
N ALA A 151 -1.05 -20.28 6.50
CA ALA A 151 -2.03 -21.23 5.99
C ALA A 151 -3.40 -20.56 5.81
N TYR A 152 -3.98 -20.73 4.63
CA TYR A 152 -5.28 -20.18 4.27
C TYR A 152 -6.22 -21.30 3.83
N GLY A 153 -7.33 -21.41 4.54
CA GLY A 153 -8.42 -22.31 4.25
C GLY A 153 -9.51 -21.62 3.44
N MET A 154 -10.08 -22.30 2.45
CA MET A 154 -11.14 -21.77 1.58
C MET A 154 -12.48 -22.49 1.83
N GLY A 155 -13.48 -21.71 2.25
CA GLY A 155 -14.84 -22.18 2.50
C GLY A 155 -15.04 -22.85 3.86
N ASN A 156 -16.31 -23.13 4.16
CA ASN A 156 -16.75 -23.51 5.51
C ASN A 156 -16.41 -24.94 5.96
N ASN A 157 -15.91 -25.79 5.07
CA ASN A 157 -15.70 -27.22 5.35
C ASN A 157 -14.23 -27.59 5.53
N VAL A 158 -13.32 -26.61 5.45
CA VAL A 158 -11.89 -26.86 5.58
C VAL A 158 -11.56 -27.12 7.07
N PRO A 159 -10.74 -28.13 7.41
CA PRO A 159 -10.46 -28.45 8.80
C PRO A 159 -9.40 -27.49 9.36
N GLN A 160 -9.87 -26.41 10.00
CA GLN A 160 -9.00 -25.36 10.57
C GLN A 160 -7.90 -25.94 11.47
N GLY A 161 -8.22 -26.91 12.33
CA GLY A 161 -7.23 -27.52 13.22
C GLY A 161 -6.11 -28.30 12.51
N GLU A 162 -6.30 -28.74 11.26
CA GLU A 162 -5.21 -29.31 10.45
C GLU A 162 -4.41 -28.21 9.76
N LEU A 163 -5.06 -27.12 9.30
CA LEU A 163 -4.36 -25.97 8.74
C LEU A 163 -3.52 -25.22 9.78
N ASP A 164 -4.00 -25.13 11.02
CA ASP A 164 -3.30 -24.50 12.14
C ASP A 164 -1.95 -25.18 12.39
N LYS A 165 -1.84 -26.49 12.15
CA LYS A 165 -0.57 -27.24 12.25
C LYS A 165 0.46 -26.81 11.19
N VAL A 166 0.01 -26.24 10.08
CA VAL A 166 0.88 -25.73 9.00
C VAL A 166 1.32 -24.29 9.27
N ALA A 167 0.48 -23.51 9.96
CA ALA A 167 0.67 -22.08 10.22
C ALA A 167 1.59 -21.83 11.44
N TYR A 168 2.83 -21.45 11.18
CA TYR A 168 3.84 -21.26 12.22
C TYR A 168 4.89 -20.24 11.78
N ASP A 169 5.27 -19.34 12.69
CA ASP A 169 6.36 -18.40 12.45
C ASP A 169 7.69 -18.94 13.01
N GLY A 170 8.56 -19.38 12.11
CA GLY A 170 9.90 -19.89 12.45
C GLY A 170 10.90 -18.83 12.92
N HIS A 171 10.63 -17.54 12.66
CA HIS A 171 11.47 -16.44 13.12
C HIS A 171 11.17 -16.09 14.58
N LEU A 172 9.88 -15.97 14.91
CA LEU A 172 9.36 -15.59 16.22
C LEU A 172 9.14 -16.78 17.16
N ASN A 173 9.10 -17.99 16.61
CA ASN A 173 8.78 -19.24 17.30
C ASN A 173 7.39 -19.25 17.94
N VAL A 174 6.39 -18.87 17.17
CA VAL A 174 4.99 -18.80 17.62
C VAL A 174 4.04 -19.41 16.60
N ASP A 175 2.99 -20.06 17.10
CA ASP A 175 1.86 -20.46 16.27
C ASP A 175 1.13 -19.20 15.81
N THR A 176 0.95 -19.06 14.49
CA THR A 176 0.23 -17.92 13.90
C THR A 176 -1.25 -18.20 13.71
N GLY A 177 -1.62 -19.49 13.66
CA GLY A 177 -2.98 -19.92 13.33
C GLY A 177 -3.28 -19.73 11.84
N SER A 178 -4.20 -20.55 11.33
CA SER A 178 -4.66 -20.45 9.96
C SER A 178 -5.80 -19.44 9.81
N ILE A 179 -5.92 -18.87 8.61
CA ILE A 179 -7.02 -17.98 8.25
C ILE A 179 -8.03 -18.77 7.41
N VAL A 180 -9.26 -18.93 7.92
CA VAL A 180 -10.34 -19.58 7.17
C VAL A 180 -11.21 -18.52 6.50
N VAL A 181 -11.17 -18.51 5.17
CA VAL A 181 -11.92 -17.60 4.31
C VAL A 181 -13.23 -18.26 3.91
N SER A 182 -14.26 -18.06 4.74
CA SER A 182 -15.60 -18.65 4.56
C SER A 182 -16.24 -18.30 3.21
N ASP A 183 -16.17 -17.03 2.82
CA ASP A 183 -16.52 -16.55 1.49
C ASP A 183 -15.26 -16.53 0.62
N VAL A 184 -15.09 -17.57 -0.20
CA VAL A 184 -13.89 -17.77 -1.01
C VAL A 184 -13.58 -16.58 -1.91
N THR A 185 -14.59 -15.79 -2.30
CA THR A 185 -14.39 -14.60 -3.14
C THR A 185 -13.57 -13.51 -2.46
N GLN A 186 -13.43 -13.55 -1.12
CA GLN A 186 -12.64 -12.62 -0.30
C GLN A 186 -11.17 -13.03 -0.17
N LEU A 187 -10.78 -14.21 -0.68
CA LEU A 187 -9.40 -14.68 -0.58
C LEU A 187 -8.36 -13.71 -1.19
N PRO A 188 -8.57 -13.10 -2.36
CA PRO A 188 -7.57 -12.20 -2.94
C PRO A 188 -7.17 -11.03 -2.02
N PRO A 189 -8.10 -10.18 -1.53
CA PRO A 189 -7.73 -9.07 -0.66
C PRO A 189 -7.23 -9.54 0.71
N ILE A 190 -7.75 -10.65 1.26
CA ILE A 190 -7.25 -11.23 2.53
C ILE A 190 -5.79 -11.68 2.38
N LEU A 191 -5.44 -12.32 1.27
CA LEU A 191 -4.09 -12.80 1.05
C LEU A 191 -3.10 -11.64 0.90
N LEU A 192 -3.52 -10.53 0.28
CA LEU A 192 -2.72 -9.33 0.11
C LEU A 192 -2.36 -8.65 1.44
N GLN A 193 -3.19 -8.79 2.48
CA GLN A 193 -2.89 -8.26 3.82
C GLN A 193 -1.59 -8.83 4.43
N SER A 194 -1.10 -9.98 3.93
CA SER A 194 0.15 -10.58 4.39
C SER A 194 1.42 -9.94 3.82
N VAL A 195 1.32 -9.14 2.75
CA VAL A 195 2.46 -8.55 2.04
C VAL A 195 2.36 -7.03 1.91
N ILE A 196 1.13 -6.49 1.96
CA ILE A 196 0.90 -5.05 1.87
C ILE A 196 0.98 -4.45 3.27
N GLN A 197 1.81 -3.42 3.43
CA GLN A 197 1.81 -2.61 4.64
C GLN A 197 0.53 -1.78 4.68
N PRO A 198 -0.29 -1.89 5.74
CA PRO A 198 -1.51 -1.10 5.84
C PRO A 198 -1.22 0.37 6.16
N ILE A 199 -2.12 1.24 5.72
CA ILE A 199 -2.25 2.62 6.22
C ILE A 199 -3.24 2.58 7.38
N GLY A 200 -2.77 2.91 8.57
CA GLY A 200 -3.57 2.91 9.79
C GLY A 200 -3.87 4.30 10.31
N GLY A 201 -4.94 4.42 11.10
CA GLY A 201 -5.31 5.64 11.79
C GLY A 201 -6.40 5.38 12.82
N ASN A 202 -6.95 6.44 13.40
CA ASN A 202 -8.08 6.35 14.31
C ASN A 202 -9.10 7.46 14.02
N ILE A 203 -10.36 7.08 13.83
CA ILE A 203 -11.44 8.03 13.51
C ILE A 203 -11.99 8.73 14.77
N LEU A 204 -11.93 8.09 15.94
CA LEU A 204 -12.48 8.62 17.19
C LEU A 204 -11.48 9.49 17.98
N VAL A 205 -10.19 9.30 17.75
CA VAL A 205 -9.08 10.01 18.40
C VAL A 205 -8.18 10.63 17.32
N PRO A 206 -8.48 11.87 16.89
CA PRO A 206 -7.61 12.62 16.00
C PRO A 206 -6.25 12.89 16.64
N VAL A 207 -5.24 13.10 15.80
CA VAL A 207 -3.85 13.37 16.18
C VAL A 207 -3.71 14.58 17.12
N ASP A 208 -4.67 15.52 17.05
CA ASP A 208 -4.70 16.77 17.83
C ASP A 208 -5.32 16.63 19.24
N GLY A 209 -5.74 15.42 19.63
CA GLY A 209 -6.22 15.13 20.99
C GLY A 209 -7.63 15.64 21.34
N TYR A 210 -8.34 16.26 20.38
CA TYR A 210 -9.77 16.58 20.50
C TYR A 210 -10.61 15.49 19.84
N GLY A 211 -10.57 14.28 20.41
CA GLY A 211 -11.50 13.20 20.08
C GLY A 211 -12.92 13.48 20.60
N MET A 212 -13.82 12.51 20.40
CA MET A 212 -15.23 12.60 20.83
C MET A 212 -15.43 13.20 22.24
N GLY A 213 -16.63 13.72 22.48
CA GLY A 213 -17.06 14.26 23.78
C GLY A 213 -16.65 13.36 24.96
N ALA A 214 -16.50 13.96 26.14
CA ALA A 214 -15.90 13.32 27.32
C ALA A 214 -16.62 12.03 27.81
N ASP A 215 -17.76 11.66 27.23
CA ASP A 215 -18.53 10.46 27.51
C ASP A 215 -18.27 9.28 26.54
N GLY A 216 -17.48 9.47 25.47
CA GLY A 216 -17.15 8.41 24.50
C GLY A 216 -18.26 8.11 23.49
N GLY A 217 -18.12 7.05 22.69
CA GLY A 217 -19.05 6.74 21.61
C GLY A 217 -18.53 5.63 20.69
N VAL A 218 -19.27 5.36 19.61
CA VAL A 218 -18.95 4.32 18.61
C VAL A 218 -19.15 4.84 17.19
N ILE A 219 -18.62 4.09 16.21
CA ILE A 219 -18.98 4.27 14.81
C ILE A 219 -20.35 3.62 14.58
N ALA A 220 -21.38 4.43 14.38
CA ALA A 220 -22.75 3.97 14.16
C ALA A 220 -23.01 3.51 12.72
N SER A 221 -22.30 4.09 11.74
CA SER A 221 -22.40 3.63 10.36
C SER A 221 -21.17 3.93 9.54
N ILE A 222 -20.88 3.08 8.56
CA ILE A 222 -19.92 3.32 7.49
C ILE A 222 -20.62 3.11 6.16
N THR A 223 -20.42 4.01 5.20
CA THR A 223 -20.99 3.94 3.86
C THR A 223 -19.87 4.08 2.85
N ILE A 224 -19.83 3.18 1.87
CA ILE A 224 -18.94 3.30 0.71
C ILE A 224 -19.74 3.01 -0.55
N SER A 225 -19.59 3.89 -1.55
CA SER A 225 -20.49 3.92 -2.71
C SER A 225 -21.95 4.05 -2.24
N ASP A 226 -22.78 3.04 -2.50
CA ASP A 226 -24.21 3.01 -2.11
C ASP A 226 -24.52 1.91 -1.06
N VAL A 227 -23.49 1.38 -0.39
CA VAL A 227 -23.64 0.34 0.64
C VAL A 227 -23.33 0.91 2.00
N THR A 228 -24.31 0.87 2.90
CA THR A 228 -24.19 1.33 4.28
C THR A 228 -24.20 0.14 5.23
N TYR A 229 -23.15 0.05 6.06
CA TYR A 229 -23.02 -0.86 7.19
C TYR A 229 -23.45 -0.11 8.45
N LEU A 230 -24.54 -0.52 9.07
CA LEU A 230 -25.09 0.06 10.30
C LEU A 230 -24.73 -0.81 11.49
N PHE A 231 -24.11 -0.22 12.50
CA PHE A 231 -23.75 -0.88 13.75
C PHE A 231 -24.70 -0.48 14.88
N ASP A 232 -25.24 -1.47 15.58
CA ASP A 232 -26.15 -1.26 16.72
C ASP A 232 -25.48 -1.47 18.10
N GLY A 233 -24.16 -1.64 18.12
CA GLY A 233 -23.38 -1.98 19.32
C GLY A 233 -23.16 -3.48 19.52
N GLN A 234 -23.78 -4.35 18.72
CA GLN A 234 -23.62 -5.81 18.81
C GLN A 234 -23.53 -6.50 17.45
N SER A 235 -24.12 -5.92 16.41
CA SER A 235 -24.23 -6.53 15.09
C SER A 235 -24.24 -5.49 13.98
N ILE A 236 -23.94 -5.96 12.77
CA ILE A 236 -24.01 -5.16 11.55
C ILE A 236 -25.26 -5.52 10.75
N SER A 237 -25.97 -4.49 10.33
CA SER A 237 -26.99 -4.60 9.28
C SER A 237 -26.54 -3.84 8.03
N VAL A 238 -26.80 -4.40 6.86
CA VAL A 238 -26.34 -3.83 5.58
C VAL A 238 -27.53 -3.32 4.78
N MET A 239 -27.43 -2.07 4.33
CA MET A 239 -28.35 -1.45 3.39
C MET A 239 -27.67 -1.22 2.05
N GLY A 240 -28.37 -1.48 0.95
CA GLY A 240 -27.81 -1.42 -0.40
C GLY A 240 -27.25 -2.78 -0.86
N THR A 241 -26.79 -2.83 -2.11
CA THR A 241 -26.20 -4.03 -2.71
C THR A 241 -25.10 -3.63 -3.67
N SER A 242 -23.98 -4.34 -3.65
CA SER A 242 -22.92 -4.20 -4.65
C SER A 242 -22.38 -5.58 -5.02
N SER A 243 -21.99 -5.75 -6.27
CA SER A 243 -21.29 -6.95 -6.74
C SER A 243 -19.78 -6.91 -6.49
N SER A 244 -19.23 -5.75 -6.13
CA SER A 244 -17.80 -5.54 -5.88
C SER A 244 -17.46 -5.36 -4.41
N LEU A 245 -18.46 -5.23 -3.54
CA LEU A 245 -18.26 -5.09 -2.09
C LEU A 245 -18.75 -6.36 -1.39
N THR A 246 -17.89 -6.89 -0.53
CA THR A 246 -18.23 -7.93 0.43
C THR A 246 -17.73 -7.52 1.81
N HIS A 247 -18.18 -8.21 2.85
CA HIS A 247 -17.77 -7.88 4.21
C HIS A 247 -17.76 -9.10 5.12
N SER A 248 -17.05 -8.97 6.23
CA SER A 248 -17.12 -9.84 7.40
C SER A 248 -17.20 -8.99 8.67
N PHE A 249 -17.87 -9.50 9.70
CA PHE A 249 -17.96 -8.83 11.00
C PHE A 249 -17.59 -9.81 12.11
N ASP A 250 -16.62 -9.43 12.95
CA ASP A 250 -16.27 -10.15 14.16
C ASP A 250 -16.95 -9.50 15.37
N PRO A 251 -18.00 -10.13 15.96
CA PRO A 251 -18.71 -9.58 17.10
C PRO A 251 -17.92 -9.65 18.42
N THR A 252 -16.76 -10.33 18.46
CA THR A 252 -15.94 -10.42 19.67
C THR A 252 -15.03 -9.21 19.84
N THR A 253 -14.59 -8.63 18.73
CA THR A 253 -13.76 -7.43 18.66
C THR A 253 -14.49 -6.24 18.05
N ASN A 254 -15.78 -6.40 17.69
CA ASN A 254 -16.56 -5.39 16.97
C ASN A 254 -15.86 -4.85 15.71
N THR A 255 -15.08 -5.72 15.05
CA THR A 255 -14.31 -5.37 13.86
C THR A 255 -15.11 -5.66 12.60
N LEU A 256 -15.26 -4.64 11.77
CA LEU A 256 -15.82 -4.74 10.42
C LEU A 256 -14.68 -4.77 9.40
N SER A 257 -14.65 -5.82 8.58
CA SER A 257 -13.78 -5.88 7.40
C SER A 257 -14.62 -5.69 6.15
N ILE A 258 -14.34 -4.65 5.39
CA ILE A 258 -14.97 -4.35 4.10
C ILE A 258 -13.96 -4.68 3.02
N TYR A 259 -14.29 -5.64 2.16
CA TYR A 259 -13.47 -6.02 1.01
C TYR A 259 -14.02 -5.37 -0.25
N ILE A 260 -13.15 -4.63 -0.92
CA ILE A 260 -13.49 -3.79 -2.07
C ILE A 260 -12.72 -4.36 -3.24
N ASN A 261 -13.46 -4.79 -4.25
CA ASN A 261 -12.91 -5.56 -5.38
C ASN A 261 -12.02 -6.72 -4.89
N ASP A 262 -10.98 -7.05 -5.63
CA ASP A 262 -10.04 -8.13 -5.31
C ASP A 262 -8.70 -7.61 -4.74
N LYS A 263 -8.56 -6.31 -4.53
CA LYS A 263 -7.28 -5.64 -4.23
C LYS A 263 -7.27 -4.73 -3.03
N HIS A 264 -8.43 -4.38 -2.48
CA HIS A 264 -8.52 -3.41 -1.41
C HIS A 264 -9.36 -3.93 -0.25
N SER A 265 -8.99 -3.53 0.97
CA SER A 265 -9.79 -3.81 2.15
C SER A 265 -9.61 -2.74 3.22
N LEU A 266 -10.71 -2.39 3.87
CA LEU A 266 -10.72 -1.58 5.09
C LEU A 266 -11.10 -2.51 6.26
N ILE A 267 -10.23 -2.60 7.26
CA ILE A 267 -10.52 -3.25 8.54
C ILE A 267 -10.66 -2.13 9.56
N ILE A 268 -11.76 -2.11 10.30
CA ILE A 268 -12.03 -1.06 11.27
C ILE A 268 -12.71 -1.62 12.52
N ASP A 269 -12.18 -1.24 13.68
CA ASP A 269 -12.81 -1.45 14.97
C ASP A 269 -13.87 -0.37 15.18
N LEU A 270 -15.12 -0.79 15.36
CA LEU A 270 -16.25 0.14 15.46
C LEU A 270 -16.42 0.73 16.86
N ASP A 271 -15.77 0.17 17.87
CA ASP A 271 -15.80 0.67 19.24
C ASP A 271 -14.76 1.77 19.47
N ASP A 272 -13.53 1.57 18.96
CA ASP A 272 -12.42 2.52 19.19
C ASP A 272 -12.02 3.33 17.95
N GLY A 273 -12.55 3.00 16.77
CA GLY A 273 -12.31 3.69 15.51
C GLY A 273 -10.93 3.49 14.91
N SER A 274 -10.11 2.61 15.47
CA SER A 274 -8.85 2.20 14.86
C SER A 274 -9.14 1.50 13.53
N TYR A 275 -8.39 1.88 12.49
CA TYR A 275 -8.55 1.28 11.17
C TYR A 275 -7.22 0.94 10.54
N GLN A 276 -7.28 -0.01 9.60
CA GLN A 276 -6.21 -0.39 8.69
C GLN A 276 -6.79 -0.51 7.29
N PHE A 277 -6.21 0.23 6.36
CA PHE A 277 -6.52 0.12 4.94
C PHE A 277 -5.37 -0.56 4.20
N PHE A 278 -5.72 -1.58 3.43
CA PHE A 278 -4.79 -2.30 2.56
C PHE A 278 -5.21 -2.05 1.12
N GLY A 279 -4.31 -1.55 0.30
CA GLY A 279 -4.58 -1.29 -1.11
C GLY A 279 -3.41 -1.69 -1.99
N ALA A 280 -3.61 -2.65 -2.89
CA ALA A 280 -2.68 -2.91 -3.97
C ALA A 280 -2.88 -1.90 -5.10
N THR A 281 -1.80 -1.50 -5.75
CA THR A 281 -1.89 -0.64 -6.93
C THR A 281 -2.74 -1.30 -8.04
N ILE A 282 -3.49 -0.46 -8.73
CA ILE A 282 -4.30 -0.83 -9.89
C ILE A 282 -3.87 -0.01 -11.10
N SER A 283 -4.34 -0.40 -12.29
CA SER A 283 -3.94 0.23 -13.56
C SER A 283 -4.42 1.68 -13.74
N SER A 284 -5.22 2.19 -12.82
CA SER A 284 -5.79 3.54 -12.87
C SER A 284 -5.97 4.07 -11.46
N ASP A 285 -5.58 5.31 -11.19
CA ASP A 285 -5.76 5.94 -9.89
C ASP A 285 -7.22 5.85 -9.43
N THR A 286 -7.44 5.58 -8.14
CA THR A 286 -8.79 5.40 -7.58
C THR A 286 -8.89 6.01 -6.20
N GLN A 287 -9.97 6.76 -6.01
CA GLN A 287 -10.35 7.33 -4.72
C GLN A 287 -11.45 6.48 -4.09
N LEU A 288 -11.23 6.03 -2.86
CA LEU A 288 -12.19 5.29 -2.06
C LEU A 288 -12.63 6.17 -0.89
N VAL A 289 -13.86 6.66 -0.96
CA VAL A 289 -14.47 7.51 0.07
C VAL A 289 -15.40 6.66 0.94
N PHE A 290 -15.17 6.71 2.25
CA PHE A 290 -15.97 6.08 3.27
C PHE A 290 -16.63 7.14 4.13
N ASP A 291 -17.92 7.38 3.92
CA ASP A 291 -18.69 8.25 4.80
C ASP A 291 -18.99 7.50 6.10
N TYR A 292 -18.75 8.13 7.24
CA TYR A 292 -19.04 7.53 8.53
C TYR A 292 -19.90 8.44 9.40
N THR A 293 -20.66 7.83 10.31
CA THR A 293 -21.41 8.55 11.35
C THR A 293 -20.99 8.01 12.70
N LEU A 294 -20.57 8.92 13.56
CA LEU A 294 -20.27 8.67 14.96
C LEU A 294 -21.54 8.90 15.78
N LYS A 295 -21.68 8.14 16.86
CA LYS A 295 -22.76 8.31 17.83
C LYS A 295 -22.19 8.19 19.23
N ASP A 296 -22.42 9.20 20.06
CA ASP A 296 -22.01 9.18 21.47
C ASP A 296 -23.04 8.47 22.36
N ASN A 297 -22.76 8.46 23.67
CA ASN A 297 -23.53 7.70 24.63
C ASN A 297 -24.86 8.36 25.04
N ASP A 298 -25.01 9.67 24.82
CA ASP A 298 -26.29 10.37 25.04
C ASP A 298 -27.14 10.49 23.76
N GLY A 299 -26.57 10.17 22.60
CA GLY A 299 -27.24 9.88 21.35
C GLY A 299 -27.08 10.96 20.28
N ASP A 300 -26.21 11.94 20.51
CA ASP A 300 -25.82 12.90 19.49
C ASP A 300 -24.99 12.21 18.40
N THR A 301 -25.06 12.75 17.18
CA THR A 301 -24.41 12.16 16.01
C THR A 301 -23.61 13.20 15.24
N SER A 302 -22.44 12.80 14.75
CA SER A 302 -21.61 13.58 13.83
C SER A 302 -21.25 12.73 12.62
N SER A 303 -21.18 13.34 11.44
CA SER A 303 -20.83 12.63 10.20
C SER A 303 -19.66 13.32 9.51
N SER A 304 -18.78 12.51 8.92
CA SER A 304 -17.62 12.95 8.14
C SER A 304 -17.22 11.84 7.17
N SER A 305 -16.11 12.02 6.45
CA SER A 305 -15.64 11.08 5.44
C SER A 305 -14.17 10.74 5.64
N LEU A 306 -13.81 9.48 5.41
CA LEU A 306 -12.44 8.99 5.33
C LEU A 306 -12.12 8.67 3.86
N THR A 307 -11.04 9.24 3.34
CA THR A 307 -10.68 9.11 1.92
C THR A 307 -9.32 8.44 1.77
N PHE A 308 -9.28 7.40 0.95
CA PHE A 308 -8.02 6.77 0.51
C PHE A 308 -7.82 7.00 -0.97
N VAL A 309 -6.68 7.57 -1.32
CA VAL A 309 -6.24 7.71 -2.71
C VAL A 309 -5.26 6.58 -2.99
N VAL A 310 -5.64 5.68 -3.90
CA VAL A 310 -4.79 4.59 -4.39
C VAL A 310 -4.30 5.00 -5.77
N GLY A 311 -3.09 5.57 -5.81
CA GLY A 311 -2.55 6.23 -6.99
C GLY A 311 -2.31 7.72 -6.73
N HIS A 312 -2.49 8.55 -7.76
CA HIS A 312 -2.34 10.01 -7.68
C HIS A 312 -3.65 10.72 -8.08
N ASP A 313 -3.97 11.84 -7.42
CA ASP A 313 -5.08 12.72 -7.84
C ASP A 313 -4.72 13.53 -9.09
N ILE A 314 -3.43 13.87 -9.23
CA ILE A 314 -2.86 14.51 -10.40
C ILE A 314 -1.62 13.73 -10.81
N LYS A 315 -1.61 13.23 -12.04
CA LYS A 315 -0.46 12.55 -12.63
C LYS A 315 -0.15 13.11 -14.01
N ALA A 316 1.03 13.67 -14.20
CA ALA A 316 1.48 14.11 -15.51
C ALA A 316 1.78 12.92 -16.43
N GLU A 317 1.56 13.10 -17.73
CA GLU A 317 1.94 12.11 -18.75
C GLU A 317 3.14 12.62 -19.56
N GLY A 318 4.29 11.97 -19.39
CA GLY A 318 5.51 12.23 -20.16
C GLY A 318 6.51 13.13 -19.44
N ASN A 319 7.56 13.53 -20.17
CA ASN A 319 8.67 14.31 -19.63
C ASN A 319 8.53 15.76 -20.11
N SER A 320 7.63 16.53 -19.50
CA SER A 320 7.34 17.92 -19.84
C SER A 320 7.42 18.81 -18.62
N ILE A 321 7.64 20.12 -18.84
CA ILE A 321 7.51 21.09 -17.75
C ILE A 321 6.02 21.32 -17.48
N ASP A 322 5.59 20.87 -16.32
CA ASP A 322 4.24 20.92 -15.79
C ASP A 322 4.08 22.06 -14.77
N SER A 323 2.85 22.56 -14.66
CA SER A 323 2.52 23.60 -13.68
C SER A 323 1.18 23.36 -13.03
N ILE A 324 1.19 23.27 -11.71
CA ILE A 324 0.04 23.12 -10.83
C ILE A 324 -0.01 24.33 -9.90
N GLN A 325 -1.11 25.07 -9.90
CA GLN A 325 -1.25 26.29 -9.12
C GLN A 325 -2.64 26.44 -8.53
N LEU A 326 -2.73 26.95 -7.30
CA LEU A 326 -4.01 27.34 -6.69
C LEU A 326 -4.73 28.40 -7.54
N TYR A 327 -5.98 28.12 -7.95
CA TYR A 327 -6.81 28.98 -8.80
C TYR A 327 -7.93 29.68 -8.04
N ASP A 328 -8.67 28.94 -7.22
CA ASP A 328 -9.63 29.51 -6.27
C ASP A 328 -9.00 29.39 -4.88
N THR A 329 -8.76 30.52 -4.23
CA THR A 329 -8.07 30.61 -2.95
C THR A 329 -9.03 30.76 -1.76
N THR A 330 -10.33 30.70 -2.01
CA THR A 330 -11.31 30.81 -0.94
C THR A 330 -11.34 29.53 -0.12
N THR A 331 -11.28 29.65 1.21
CA THR A 331 -11.21 28.51 2.14
C THR A 331 -12.34 27.50 1.95
N SER A 332 -13.50 27.93 1.45
CA SER A 332 -14.65 27.05 1.20
C SER A 332 -14.64 26.34 -0.15
N ASN A 333 -13.78 26.72 -1.10
CA ASN A 333 -13.77 26.19 -2.47
C ASN A 333 -12.36 26.17 -3.09
N GLN A 334 -11.32 25.83 -2.32
CA GLN A 334 -9.98 25.78 -2.89
C GLN A 334 -9.94 24.81 -4.07
N LYS A 335 -9.37 25.28 -5.18
CA LYS A 335 -9.18 24.50 -6.41
C LYS A 335 -7.78 24.72 -6.92
N VAL A 336 -7.13 23.65 -7.36
CA VAL A 336 -5.85 23.73 -8.07
C VAL A 336 -6.09 23.58 -9.57
N GLN A 337 -5.28 24.29 -10.33
CA GLN A 337 -5.28 24.34 -11.78
C GLN A 337 -4.02 23.64 -12.29
N TRP A 338 -4.17 22.63 -13.14
CA TRP A 338 -3.06 21.95 -13.80
C TRP A 338 -2.97 22.31 -15.28
N SER A 339 -1.74 22.50 -15.79
CA SER A 339 -1.44 22.58 -17.22
C SER A 339 -0.06 22.01 -17.57
N THR A 340 0.02 21.24 -18.66
CA THR A 340 1.24 20.58 -19.21
C THR A 340 2.16 21.51 -20.01
N SER A 341 1.91 22.81 -19.95
CA SER A 341 2.71 23.81 -20.68
C SER A 341 2.65 25.09 -19.89
N GLY A 342 3.75 25.41 -19.20
CA GLY A 342 3.88 26.56 -18.31
C GLY A 342 3.13 27.82 -18.80
N ALA A 343 2.44 28.48 -17.87
CA ALA A 343 1.70 29.74 -18.02
C ALA A 343 1.27 30.12 -19.47
N GLY A 344 0.11 29.62 -19.93
CA GLY A 344 -0.53 30.10 -21.16
C GLY A 344 -1.15 29.04 -22.08
N SER A 345 -1.21 27.77 -21.66
CA SER A 345 -1.82 26.70 -22.42
C SER A 345 -3.35 26.78 -22.50
N SER A 346 -3.91 26.22 -23.57
CA SER A 346 -5.35 26.20 -23.86
C SER A 346 -6.10 25.02 -23.24
N SER A 347 -5.40 24.04 -22.65
CA SER A 347 -6.00 22.91 -21.94
C SER A 347 -5.60 22.99 -20.48
N VAL A 348 -6.59 23.19 -19.62
CA VAL A 348 -6.44 23.37 -18.19
C VAL A 348 -7.47 22.48 -17.51
N THR A 349 -7.04 21.70 -16.54
CA THR A 349 -7.93 20.90 -15.68
C THR A 349 -7.95 21.51 -14.28
N TYR A 350 -9.10 21.47 -13.63
CA TYR A 350 -9.27 21.95 -12.26
C TYR A 350 -9.56 20.78 -11.33
N HIS A 351 -8.89 20.73 -10.19
CA HIS A 351 -9.08 19.72 -9.15
C HIS A 351 -9.54 20.41 -7.87
N ASP A 352 -10.54 19.84 -7.19
CA ASP A 352 -11.03 20.36 -5.92
C ASP A 352 -10.00 20.03 -4.82
N HIS A 353 -9.63 21.03 -4.03
CA HIS A 353 -8.62 20.94 -2.96
C HIS A 353 -9.16 21.23 -1.57
N ALA A 354 -10.28 21.96 -1.42
CA ALA A 354 -10.78 22.46 -0.12
C ALA A 354 -10.64 21.47 1.06
N GLU A 355 -9.64 21.69 1.92
CA GLU A 355 -9.29 20.90 3.12
C GLU A 355 -9.04 19.40 2.84
N LYS A 356 -8.77 19.04 1.58
CA LYS A 356 -8.43 17.69 1.12
C LYS A 356 -6.97 17.70 0.68
N GLY A 357 -6.16 16.85 1.31
CA GLY A 357 -4.86 16.49 0.77
C GLY A 357 -4.97 15.95 -0.67
N LEU A 358 -4.06 16.34 -1.54
CA LEU A 358 -3.87 15.83 -2.90
C LEU A 358 -2.58 15.03 -2.98
N VAL A 359 -2.62 13.94 -3.75
CA VAL A 359 -1.42 13.23 -4.17
C VAL A 359 -1.08 13.62 -5.61
N VAL A 360 0.05 14.27 -5.79
CA VAL A 360 0.49 14.89 -7.05
C VAL A 360 1.80 14.26 -7.51
N ASP A 361 1.85 13.79 -8.76
CA ASP A 361 3.05 13.30 -9.44
C ASP A 361 3.19 14.04 -10.78
N VAL A 362 4.22 14.87 -10.90
CA VAL A 362 4.44 15.70 -12.09
C VAL A 362 5.43 15.10 -13.10
N GLY A 363 5.95 13.89 -12.84
CA GLY A 363 6.80 13.18 -13.80
C GLY A 363 8.22 13.74 -13.85
N ASP A 364 8.88 13.71 -15.02
CA ASP A 364 10.22 14.31 -15.18
C ASP A 364 10.08 15.68 -15.85
N GLY A 365 10.83 16.67 -15.39
CA GLY A 365 10.71 18.05 -15.85
C GLY A 365 10.93 19.02 -14.71
N GLY A 366 11.40 20.23 -15.04
CA GLY A 366 11.50 21.28 -14.03
C GLY A 366 10.16 21.98 -13.84
N ASP A 367 9.40 21.45 -12.91
CA ASP A 367 7.99 21.68 -12.66
C ASP A 367 7.76 22.74 -11.61
N TYR A 368 6.51 23.21 -11.56
CA TYR A 368 6.06 24.16 -10.54
C TYR A 368 4.76 23.67 -9.92
N VAL A 369 4.81 23.31 -8.65
CA VAL A 369 3.66 22.88 -7.86
C VAL A 369 3.44 23.87 -6.72
N TYR A 370 2.24 24.45 -6.64
CA TYR A 370 1.79 25.23 -5.50
C TYR A 370 0.37 24.79 -5.13
N LEU A 371 0.25 24.15 -3.97
CA LEU A 371 -1.01 23.68 -3.42
C LEU A 371 -1.55 24.63 -2.35
N GLY A 372 -2.64 24.25 -1.70
CA GLY A 372 -3.48 25.12 -0.89
C GLY A 372 -3.49 24.75 0.58
N LYS A 373 -4.67 24.45 1.13
CA LYS A 373 -4.77 23.85 2.48
C LYS A 373 -5.19 22.39 2.40
N GLY A 374 -4.48 21.51 3.09
CA GLY A 374 -4.71 20.08 3.18
C GLY A 374 -3.38 19.34 3.33
N ASP A 375 -3.41 18.12 3.86
CA ASP A 375 -2.20 17.30 4.00
C ASP A 375 -1.82 16.68 2.64
N ASP A 376 -1.00 17.37 1.87
CA ASP A 376 -0.67 17.05 0.49
C ASP A 376 0.56 16.12 0.36
N ILE A 377 0.66 15.40 -0.75
CA ILE A 377 1.83 14.62 -1.15
C ILE A 377 2.26 15.03 -2.55
N ILE A 378 3.50 15.49 -2.70
CA ILE A 378 4.04 15.99 -3.97
C ILE A 378 5.26 15.16 -4.36
N TYR A 379 5.24 14.59 -5.56
CA TYR A 379 6.37 13.96 -6.24
C TYR A 379 6.77 14.81 -7.45
N LEU A 380 7.96 15.41 -7.40
CA LEU A 380 8.48 16.27 -8.46
C LEU A 380 9.20 15.50 -9.57
N GLY A 381 9.92 14.42 -9.22
CA GLY A 381 10.62 13.59 -10.21
C GLY A 381 11.99 14.15 -10.61
N ASP A 382 12.57 13.69 -11.71
CA ASP A 382 13.86 14.26 -12.15
C ASP A 382 13.61 15.57 -12.91
N SER A 383 14.16 16.68 -12.42
CA SER A 383 14.11 17.98 -13.10
C SER A 383 14.71 17.95 -14.52
N HIS A 384 15.56 16.96 -14.81
CA HIS A 384 16.19 16.74 -16.11
C HIS A 384 15.30 15.94 -17.07
N VAL A 385 15.28 16.37 -18.33
CA VAL A 385 14.52 15.70 -19.38
C VAL A 385 15.41 15.40 -20.57
N ASP A 386 15.51 14.11 -20.90
CA ASP A 386 16.18 13.60 -22.09
C ASP A 386 15.71 14.33 -23.37
N GLY A 387 16.56 15.24 -23.87
CA GLY A 387 16.31 16.06 -25.07
C GLY A 387 16.15 17.56 -24.83
N LEU A 388 15.79 18.01 -23.61
CA LEU A 388 15.85 19.41 -23.20
C LEU A 388 17.26 19.80 -22.70
N ASP A 389 18.01 18.81 -22.19
CA ASP A 389 19.35 19.01 -21.61
C ASP A 389 20.48 19.08 -22.64
N ASN A 390 20.21 18.66 -23.88
CA ASN A 390 21.21 18.58 -24.94
C ASN A 390 21.19 19.81 -25.87
N HIS A 391 20.71 20.96 -25.38
CA HIS A 391 20.64 22.20 -26.13
C HIS A 391 21.77 23.17 -25.75
N THR A 392 22.16 24.06 -26.68
CA THR A 392 23.20 25.09 -26.52
C THR A 392 23.02 26.04 -25.32
N GLN A 393 21.89 25.94 -24.60
CA GLN A 393 21.53 26.78 -23.44
C GLN A 393 21.57 26.04 -22.08
N ALA A 394 21.88 24.74 -22.05
CA ALA A 394 21.95 23.93 -20.82
C ALA A 394 22.75 24.63 -19.70
N HIS A 395 23.98 25.03 -20.02
CA HIS A 395 24.86 25.73 -19.07
C HIS A 395 24.26 27.03 -18.52
N LEU A 396 23.47 27.78 -19.30
CA LEU A 396 22.83 29.00 -18.82
C LEU A 396 21.67 28.71 -17.85
N LYS A 397 20.97 27.59 -18.03
CA LYS A 397 19.90 27.17 -17.13
C LYS A 397 20.43 26.58 -15.84
N GLU A 398 21.49 25.76 -15.92
CA GLU A 398 22.24 25.27 -14.75
C GLU A 398 22.82 26.43 -13.92
N MET A 399 23.37 27.45 -14.58
CA MET A 399 23.79 28.68 -13.89
C MET A 399 22.62 29.43 -13.22
N ALA A 400 21.44 29.44 -13.86
CA ALA A 400 20.25 30.07 -13.28
C ALA A 400 19.71 29.28 -12.08
N ALA A 401 19.79 27.94 -12.12
CA ALA A 401 19.48 27.06 -10.99
C ALA A 401 20.38 27.36 -9.79
N SER A 402 21.69 27.46 -10.04
CA SER A 402 22.65 27.82 -8.99
C SER A 402 22.43 29.23 -8.41
N ASP A 403 22.08 30.23 -9.24
CA ASP A 403 21.73 31.58 -8.76
C ASP A 403 20.44 31.58 -7.93
N LEU A 404 19.45 30.77 -8.31
CA LEU A 404 18.22 30.57 -7.57
C LEU A 404 18.49 29.97 -6.19
N LEU A 405 19.33 28.93 -6.11
CA LEU A 405 19.72 28.30 -4.84
C LEU A 405 20.56 29.25 -3.95
N ASP A 406 21.49 30.00 -4.53
CA ASP A 406 22.27 31.00 -3.77
C ASP A 406 21.35 32.09 -3.19
N ARG A 407 20.37 32.55 -3.98
CA ARG A 407 19.33 33.45 -3.49
C ARG A 407 18.49 32.81 -2.39
N PHE A 408 18.20 31.52 -2.48
CA PHE A 408 17.40 30.80 -1.48
C PHE A 408 18.11 30.82 -0.13
N GLY A 409 19.41 30.52 -0.11
CA GLY A 409 20.20 30.51 1.12
C GLY A 409 20.64 31.88 1.66
N THR A 410 20.61 32.94 0.85
CA THR A 410 21.14 34.27 1.24
C THR A 410 20.10 35.39 1.26
N GLY A 411 18.89 35.13 0.76
CA GLY A 411 17.80 36.10 0.67
C GLY A 411 17.13 36.43 2.00
N LEU A 412 16.29 37.46 2.01
CA LEU A 412 15.38 37.70 3.15
C LEU A 412 14.22 36.71 3.07
N ASP A 413 13.82 36.14 4.20
CA ASP A 413 12.74 35.14 4.30
C ASP A 413 11.45 35.60 3.59
N GLY A 414 11.11 36.89 3.70
CA GLY A 414 9.93 37.50 3.06
C GLY A 414 10.06 37.85 1.58
N SER A 415 11.18 37.51 0.92
CA SER A 415 11.38 37.75 -0.52
C SER A 415 10.86 36.62 -1.41
N TRP A 416 10.60 35.45 -0.83
CA TRP A 416 10.09 34.25 -1.52
C TRP A 416 8.58 34.19 -1.58
N LEU A 417 7.90 34.82 -0.63
CA LEU A 417 6.45 34.78 -0.46
C LEU A 417 5.79 36.05 -1.00
N GLN A 418 4.60 35.94 -1.57
CA GLN A 418 3.81 37.12 -1.96
C GLN A 418 3.34 37.90 -0.74
N ASP A 419 3.00 37.22 0.36
CA ASP A 419 2.82 37.83 1.67
C ASP A 419 3.89 37.30 2.64
N ALA A 420 4.85 38.16 2.96
CA ALA A 420 5.97 37.84 3.84
C ALA A 420 5.58 37.45 5.28
N ASN A 421 4.31 37.58 5.68
CA ASN A 421 3.83 37.17 7.01
C ASN A 421 2.89 35.96 6.96
N ASN A 422 2.78 35.30 5.82
CA ASN A 422 1.94 34.12 5.63
C ASN A 422 2.73 33.06 4.86
N GLU A 423 3.23 32.03 5.57
CA GLU A 423 4.01 30.95 4.94
C GLU A 423 3.19 30.26 3.85
N ASP A 424 1.88 30.07 4.02
CA ASP A 424 0.98 29.49 3.02
C ASP A 424 0.76 30.37 1.76
N SER A 425 1.38 31.55 1.68
CA SER A 425 1.16 32.44 0.53
C SER A 425 1.90 31.97 -0.71
N ALA A 426 1.32 32.21 -1.88
CA ALA A 426 1.95 31.88 -3.15
C ALA A 426 3.37 32.44 -3.26
N LEU A 427 4.27 31.71 -3.93
CA LEU A 427 5.63 32.16 -4.11
C LEU A 427 5.71 33.39 -5.04
N ASN A 428 6.66 34.27 -4.76
CA ASN A 428 6.98 35.48 -5.52
C ASN A 428 8.17 35.27 -6.47
N ILE A 429 8.13 34.18 -7.23
CA ILE A 429 9.17 33.77 -8.17
C ILE A 429 8.58 33.55 -9.56
N PRO A 430 8.08 34.61 -10.22
CA PRO A 430 7.37 34.48 -11.49
C PRO A 430 8.27 33.84 -12.55
N GLY A 431 8.01 32.56 -12.87
CA GLY A 431 8.70 31.80 -13.92
C GLY A 431 10.10 31.33 -13.56
N ALA A 432 10.36 31.00 -12.29
CA ALA A 432 11.66 30.45 -11.86
C ALA A 432 11.85 28.96 -12.22
N SER A 433 10.77 28.18 -12.32
CA SER A 433 10.88 26.79 -12.76
C SER A 433 11.33 26.72 -14.22
N ASN A 434 12.26 25.82 -14.48
CA ASN A 434 12.84 25.58 -15.78
C ASN A 434 13.40 24.15 -15.77
N ALA A 435 13.76 23.55 -16.90
CA ALA A 435 14.25 22.16 -17.03
C ALA A 435 15.49 21.71 -16.20
N TYR A 436 15.88 22.45 -15.16
CA TYR A 436 16.93 22.14 -14.19
C TYR A 436 16.53 22.52 -12.76
N VAL A 437 15.30 23.00 -12.55
CA VAL A 437 14.80 23.44 -11.24
C VAL A 437 13.34 23.08 -11.08
N ASP A 438 13.08 22.22 -10.11
CA ASP A 438 11.75 22.00 -9.58
C ASP A 438 11.43 22.97 -8.44
N ILE A 439 10.15 23.33 -8.35
CA ILE A 439 9.66 24.20 -7.31
C ILE A 439 8.35 23.61 -6.77
N ALA A 440 8.34 23.23 -5.50
CA ALA A 440 7.12 22.79 -4.81
C ALA A 440 6.85 23.64 -3.58
N HIS A 441 5.59 24.02 -3.38
CA HIS A 441 5.08 24.61 -2.16
C HIS A 441 3.79 23.91 -1.73
N GLY A 442 3.83 23.23 -0.58
CA GLY A 442 2.71 22.47 -0.02
C GLY A 442 1.55 23.39 0.40
N GLY A 443 1.88 24.45 1.14
CA GLY A 443 0.91 25.46 1.55
C GLY A 443 0.61 25.32 3.04
N GLY A 444 -0.60 24.91 3.41
CA GLY A 444 -0.91 24.63 4.81
C GLY A 444 -1.45 23.22 5.00
N GLY A 445 -1.06 22.51 6.05
CA GLY A 445 -1.32 21.09 6.25
C GLY A 445 -0.03 20.36 6.61
N ASP A 446 -0.13 19.11 7.04
CA ASP A 446 1.06 18.28 7.31
C ASP A 446 1.51 17.58 6.00
N ASP A 447 2.37 18.26 5.23
CA ASP A 447 2.69 17.89 3.85
C ASP A 447 3.87 16.92 3.71
N ARG A 448 3.91 16.19 2.58
CA ARG A 448 5.06 15.37 2.16
C ARG A 448 5.54 15.77 0.78
N ILE A 449 6.79 16.19 0.67
CA ILE A 449 7.35 16.69 -0.59
C ILE A 449 8.61 15.90 -0.93
N PHE A 450 8.67 15.35 -2.14
CA PHE A 450 9.80 14.58 -2.66
C PHE A 450 10.33 15.25 -3.94
N GLY A 451 11.52 15.85 -3.85
CA GLY A 451 12.23 16.46 -4.97
C GLY A 451 12.69 15.42 -5.99
N GLN A 452 13.37 14.38 -5.52
CA GLN A 452 14.02 13.35 -6.32
C GLN A 452 15.33 13.81 -6.96
N GLY A 453 15.41 14.04 -8.27
CA GLY A 453 16.68 14.29 -8.95
C GLY A 453 16.72 15.71 -9.50
N GLY A 454 17.79 16.47 -9.25
CA GLY A 454 17.85 17.82 -9.81
C GLY A 454 18.39 18.91 -8.92
N THR A 455 17.72 20.05 -8.95
CA THR A 455 17.97 21.17 -8.05
C THR A 455 16.60 21.66 -7.64
N ASP A 456 16.21 21.34 -6.42
CA ASP A 456 14.81 21.46 -6.04
C ASP A 456 14.64 22.57 -5.00
N LEU A 457 13.65 23.45 -5.20
CA LEU A 457 13.26 24.45 -4.22
C LEU A 457 11.93 24.03 -3.58
N LEU A 458 12.02 23.49 -2.38
CA LEU A 458 10.92 22.86 -1.66
C LEU A 458 10.51 23.70 -0.46
N PHE A 459 9.22 24.00 -0.35
CA PHE A 459 8.63 24.77 0.72
C PHE A 459 7.48 23.98 1.35
N GLY A 460 7.52 23.70 2.65
CA GLY A 460 6.44 23.03 3.39
C GLY A 460 5.26 24.00 3.56
N GLY A 461 5.49 25.04 4.37
CA GLY A 461 4.54 26.12 4.61
C GLY A 461 4.11 26.13 6.07
N SER A 462 2.84 25.90 6.38
CA SER A 462 2.40 25.70 7.77
C SER A 462 1.90 24.28 8.03
N GLY A 463 2.36 23.66 9.12
CA GLY A 463 2.07 22.27 9.46
C GLY A 463 3.34 21.54 9.84
N ASN A 464 3.27 20.26 10.21
CA ASN A 464 4.45 19.44 10.47
C ASN A 464 4.85 18.71 9.18
N ASP A 465 5.76 19.32 8.43
CA ASP A 465 6.06 18.90 7.07
C ASP A 465 7.22 17.91 7.00
N HIS A 466 7.16 16.99 6.05
CA HIS A 466 8.27 16.10 5.72
C HIS A 466 8.77 16.38 4.29
N ILE A 467 9.99 16.90 4.17
CA ILE A 467 10.55 17.37 2.90
C ILE A 467 11.85 16.63 2.60
N TYR A 468 11.94 16.04 1.42
CA TYR A 468 13.10 15.27 0.95
C TYR A 468 13.60 15.88 -0.37
N GLY A 469 14.84 16.37 -0.39
CA GLY A 469 15.51 16.91 -1.58
C GLY A 469 15.81 15.79 -2.57
N GLY A 470 16.80 14.96 -2.26
CA GLY A 470 17.09 13.75 -3.03
C GLY A 470 18.50 13.82 -3.61
N GLU A 471 18.68 13.53 -4.89
CA GLU A 471 19.94 13.73 -5.59
C GLU A 471 19.98 15.14 -6.18
N GLY A 472 20.86 16.03 -5.70
CA GLY A 472 20.83 17.39 -6.21
C GLY A 472 21.62 18.39 -5.41
N ASN A 473 21.49 19.68 -5.71
CA ASN A 473 21.82 20.70 -4.72
C ASN A 473 20.50 21.41 -4.41
N ASP A 474 19.91 21.11 -3.27
CA ASP A 474 18.50 21.43 -3.03
C ASP A 474 18.33 22.53 -1.98
N GLY A 475 17.25 23.29 -2.09
CA GLY A 475 16.84 24.32 -1.15
C GLY A 475 15.53 23.93 -0.48
N LEU A 476 15.58 23.53 0.79
CA LEU A 476 14.39 23.10 1.54
C LEU A 476 14.06 24.11 2.64
N ARG A 477 12.78 24.46 2.76
CA ARG A 477 12.24 25.30 3.84
C ARG A 477 11.01 24.65 4.47
N GLY A 478 11.07 24.36 5.76
CA GLY A 478 9.96 23.79 6.53
C GLY A 478 8.83 24.80 6.68
N GLY A 479 9.09 25.90 7.39
CA GLY A 479 8.13 26.99 7.55
C GLY A 479 7.70 27.12 9.01
N THR A 480 6.43 26.88 9.33
CA THR A 480 5.97 26.82 10.72
C THR A 480 5.45 25.44 11.08
N GLY A 481 5.92 24.86 12.20
CA GLY A 481 5.53 23.54 12.66
C GLY A 481 6.75 22.77 13.15
N ASN A 482 6.65 21.46 13.37
CA ASN A 482 7.82 20.64 13.68
C ASN A 482 8.18 19.82 12.44
N ASP A 483 9.15 20.31 11.67
CA ASP A 483 9.39 19.80 10.34
C ASP A 483 10.54 18.78 10.30
N ILE A 484 10.51 17.89 9.32
CA ILE A 484 11.61 16.97 9.00
C ILE A 484 12.10 17.29 7.59
N LEU A 485 13.33 17.77 7.49
CA LEU A 485 13.99 18.09 6.24
C LEU A 485 15.19 17.17 6.03
N ASP A 486 15.23 16.47 4.89
CA ASP A 486 16.36 15.68 4.45
C ASP A 486 16.84 16.20 3.09
N GLY A 487 18.04 16.76 3.04
CA GLY A 487 18.64 17.25 1.80
C GLY A 487 19.00 16.12 0.83
N GLY A 488 19.25 14.92 1.33
CA GLY A 488 19.74 13.82 0.49
C GLY A 488 21.22 13.96 0.14
N THR A 489 21.58 13.83 -1.12
CA THR A 489 22.96 13.88 -1.60
C THR A 489 23.23 15.18 -2.37
N GLY A 490 24.29 15.89 -1.99
CA GLY A 490 24.84 17.03 -2.70
C GLY A 490 25.03 18.22 -1.76
N ASN A 491 25.01 19.45 -2.26
CA ASN A 491 25.23 20.63 -1.41
C ASN A 491 23.92 21.38 -1.18
N ASP A 492 23.25 21.02 -0.10
CA ASP A 492 21.89 21.50 0.17
C ASP A 492 21.85 22.69 1.13
N VAL A 493 20.75 23.44 1.06
CA VAL A 493 20.40 24.53 1.95
C VAL A 493 19.10 24.17 2.64
N LEU A 494 19.17 23.93 3.96
CA LEU A 494 18.00 23.55 4.77
C LEU A 494 17.65 24.67 5.76
N ILE A 495 16.39 25.09 5.75
CA ILE A 495 15.84 26.14 6.63
C ILE A 495 14.63 25.55 7.36
N GLY A 496 14.76 25.19 8.64
CA GLY A 496 13.66 24.63 9.43
C GLY A 496 12.50 25.63 9.58
N GLY A 497 12.78 26.81 10.10
CA GLY A 497 11.79 27.85 10.33
C GLY A 497 11.37 27.94 11.80
N LEU A 498 10.08 28.03 12.07
CA LEU A 498 9.51 28.12 13.41
C LEU A 498 9.05 26.76 13.92
N GLY A 499 9.71 26.24 14.95
CA GLY A 499 9.26 25.09 15.73
C GLY A 499 10.43 24.19 16.11
N ASN A 500 10.18 22.89 16.32
CA ASN A 500 11.24 21.92 16.64
C ASN A 500 11.55 21.05 15.44
N ASP A 501 12.48 21.51 14.62
CA ASP A 501 12.77 20.88 13.33
C ASP A 501 13.93 19.89 13.41
N ILE A 502 13.90 18.87 12.54
CA ILE A 502 14.97 17.90 12.32
C ILE A 502 15.50 18.11 10.91
N LEU A 503 16.75 18.53 10.79
CA LEU A 503 17.43 18.77 9.51
C LEU A 503 18.57 17.77 9.35
N THR A 504 18.54 17.01 8.26
CA THR A 504 19.60 16.09 7.84
C THR A 504 20.15 16.58 6.50
N GLY A 505 21.43 16.95 6.44
CA GLY A 505 22.08 17.38 5.19
C GLY A 505 23.00 16.30 4.60
N GLY A 506 23.35 16.46 3.32
CA GLY A 506 24.25 15.61 2.52
C GLY A 506 25.74 15.94 2.60
#